data_AF-A0A1G0HDB6-F1
#
_entry.id   AF-A0A1G0HDB6-F1
#
_cell.length_a   1.000
_cell.length_b   1.000
_cell.length_c   1.000
_cell.angle_alpha   90.00
_cell.angle_beta   90.00
_cell.angle_gamma   90.00
#
_symmetry.space_group_name_H-M   'P 1'
#
loop_
_entity.id
_entity.type
_entity.pdbx_description
1 polymer ?
#
loop_
_entity_poly.entity_id
_entity_poly.type
_entity_poly.pdbx_seq_one_letter_code
_entity_poly.pdbx_strand_id
1 'polypeptide(L)'
;MFIRAALSSLREFVRSQSQYSLVAYLSSARRIYPYKKNLTSSLESPLRQLAENNKEPQDTTFTLKFVHAHAALIKEHAIRRTDLFFCQLVSIHNLSEKYQGHVTIKKQPARLQHGNGSAKLLTHACHSALFPHINIVVKQPGKTAKNLTRQYIRTHFYQQLNSTVELPRIVNSFDCQLEGRVKPSFLVVSCLNILNRAANNEIDPRVGMHLFYQCMQQFFSSLQSRYLAARHAKDKAAAKLAILSYQQQGTFAGAKELTIADEYASLLLRLTPEEKLRLQQGDLELAPHYRQIQDEIWNARIPRIG
;
A
#
# COMPACT_ATOMS: atom_id res chain seq x y z
N MET A 1 20.14 37.87 -16.83
CA MET A 1 19.43 38.17 -15.57
C MET A 1 18.53 37.03 -15.08
N PHE A 2 17.90 36.23 -15.95
CA PHE A 2 16.94 35.17 -15.57
C PHE A 2 17.54 33.90 -14.92
N ILE A 3 18.82 33.58 -15.15
CA ILE A 3 19.45 32.37 -14.59
C ILE A 3 19.84 32.52 -13.10
N ARG A 4 20.14 33.76 -12.66
CA ARG A 4 20.48 34.03 -11.25
C ARG A 4 19.25 33.96 -10.32
N ALA A 5 18.07 34.34 -10.81
CA ALA A 5 16.82 34.29 -10.04
C ALA A 5 16.30 32.84 -9.83
N ALA A 6 16.54 31.94 -10.79
CA ALA A 6 16.18 30.53 -10.66
C ALA A 6 17.10 29.78 -9.69
N LEU A 7 18.37 30.15 -9.62
CA LEU A 7 19.33 29.54 -8.68
C LEU A 7 19.17 30.06 -7.23
N SER A 8 18.70 31.30 -7.05
CA SER A 8 18.36 31.81 -5.72
C SER A 8 17.09 31.17 -5.17
N SER A 9 16.06 30.95 -6.00
CA SER A 9 14.83 30.29 -5.55
C SER A 9 15.03 28.80 -5.23
N LEU A 10 15.94 28.11 -5.93
CA LEU A 10 16.30 26.73 -5.61
C LEU A 10 17.09 26.63 -4.29
N ARG A 11 17.97 27.59 -4.02
CA ARG A 11 18.71 27.66 -2.75
C ARG A 11 17.82 28.02 -1.56
N GLU A 12 16.82 28.86 -1.75
CA GLU A 12 15.81 29.17 -0.73
C GLU A 12 14.85 27.99 -0.50
N PHE A 13 14.48 27.25 -1.55
CA PHE A 13 13.68 26.03 -1.44
C PHE A 13 14.42 24.90 -0.71
N VAL A 14 15.71 24.71 -0.99
CA VAL A 14 16.55 23.73 -0.28
C VAL A 14 16.79 24.17 1.18
N ARG A 15 16.91 25.48 1.46
CA ARG A 15 17.02 26.01 2.82
C ARG A 15 15.73 25.92 3.63
N SER A 16 14.56 26.06 3.00
CA SER A 16 13.27 25.91 3.70
C SER A 16 12.95 24.44 4.02
N GLN A 17 13.48 23.50 3.23
CA GLN A 17 13.42 22.06 3.55
C GLN A 17 14.45 21.65 4.62
N SER A 18 15.60 22.33 4.71
CA SER A 18 16.65 22.01 5.69
C SER A 18 16.43 22.60 7.10
N GLN A 19 15.38 23.39 7.31
CA GLN A 19 15.07 24.00 8.62
C GLN A 19 14.13 23.16 9.50
N TYR A 20 13.64 22.02 9.02
CA TYR A 20 13.09 21.00 9.91
C TYR A 20 14.26 20.29 10.59
N SER A 21 14.63 20.82 11.75
CA SER A 21 15.74 20.37 12.57
C SER A 21 15.73 18.84 12.75
N LEU A 22 16.84 18.20 12.36
CA LEU A 22 17.16 16.81 12.71
C LEU A 22 17.06 16.54 14.23
N VAL A 23 17.06 17.59 15.04
CA VAL A 23 17.00 17.57 16.51
C VAL A 23 15.57 17.35 17.04
N ALA A 24 14.52 17.71 16.30
CA ALA A 24 13.13 17.49 16.75
C ALA A 24 12.64 16.04 16.54
N TYR A 25 13.37 15.22 15.77
CA TYR A 25 12.97 13.85 15.44
C TYR A 25 13.22 12.84 16.57
N LEU A 26 14.01 13.21 17.59
CA LEU A 26 14.50 12.27 18.60
C LEU A 26 13.90 12.40 20.00
N SER A 27 12.90 13.26 20.25
CA SER A 27 12.30 13.34 21.60
C SER A 27 10.82 13.72 21.75
N SER A 28 10.05 13.95 20.67
CA SER A 28 8.61 14.16 20.83
C SER A 28 7.85 12.83 20.80
N ALA A 29 7.18 12.46 21.89
CA ALA A 29 6.17 11.40 21.89
C ALA A 29 5.27 11.57 20.65
N ARG A 30 5.12 10.50 19.85
CA ARG A 30 4.40 10.54 18.56
C ARG A 30 3.05 11.24 18.75
N ARG A 31 2.87 12.37 18.07
CA ARG A 31 1.59 13.07 18.03
C ARG A 31 0.62 12.19 17.23
N ILE A 32 -0.33 11.55 17.92
CA ILE A 32 -1.36 10.74 17.26
C ILE A 32 -2.34 11.70 16.59
N TYR A 33 -2.28 11.78 15.26
CA TYR A 33 -3.28 12.53 14.49
C TYR A 33 -4.59 11.73 14.45
N PRO A 34 -5.74 12.33 14.80
CA PRO A 34 -7.03 11.64 14.71
C PRO A 34 -7.36 11.30 13.26
N TYR A 35 -7.61 10.02 12.98
CA TYR A 35 -7.87 9.49 11.64
C TYR A 35 -9.08 10.12 10.91
N LYS A 36 -9.99 10.78 11.64
CA LYS A 36 -11.23 11.38 11.11
C LYS A 36 -11.01 12.60 10.18
N LYS A 37 -9.76 13.04 9.95
CA LYS A 37 -9.45 14.25 9.17
C LYS A 37 -8.29 14.09 8.19
N ASN A 38 -7.96 12.87 7.74
CA ASN A 38 -7.07 12.73 6.58
C ASN A 38 -7.86 13.03 5.29
N LEU A 39 -8.20 14.31 5.11
CA LEU A 39 -8.47 14.87 3.79
C LEU A 39 -7.10 14.95 3.10
N THR A 40 -6.68 13.87 2.45
CA THR A 40 -5.63 13.93 1.42
C THR A 40 -6.22 14.50 0.15
N SER A 41 -6.84 15.66 0.29
CA SER A 41 -7.25 16.45 -0.85
C SER A 41 -5.98 16.97 -1.51
N SER A 42 -5.85 16.72 -2.81
CA SER A 42 -5.10 17.63 -3.68
C SER A 42 -5.84 18.98 -3.71
N LEU A 43 -5.82 19.72 -2.58
CA LEU A 43 -6.48 21.03 -2.45
C LEU A 43 -5.90 22.05 -3.43
N GLU A 44 -4.69 21.79 -3.94
CA GLU A 44 -4.00 22.60 -4.94
C GLU A 44 -3.93 21.93 -6.32
N SER A 45 -4.82 20.99 -6.65
CA SER A 45 -4.79 20.44 -8.00
C SER A 45 -5.31 21.49 -9.01
N PRO A 46 -4.52 21.87 -10.03
CA PRO A 46 -4.99 22.69 -11.16
C PRO A 46 -6.22 22.08 -11.88
N LEU A 47 -6.57 20.84 -11.55
CA LEU A 47 -7.68 20.08 -12.11
C LEU A 47 -9.01 20.34 -11.42
N ARG A 48 -9.06 21.09 -10.30
CA ARG A 48 -10.33 21.46 -9.65
C ARG A 48 -11.23 22.21 -10.63
N GLN A 49 -10.68 23.19 -11.35
CA GLN A 49 -11.41 23.91 -12.40
C GLN A 49 -11.81 22.99 -13.58
N LEU A 50 -10.98 21.99 -13.90
CA LEU A 50 -11.26 20.99 -14.96
C LEU A 50 -12.37 20.00 -14.57
N ALA A 51 -12.45 19.58 -13.31
CA ALA A 51 -13.49 18.66 -12.83
C ALA A 51 -14.82 19.37 -12.56
N GLU A 52 -14.79 20.60 -12.05
CA GLU A 52 -15.99 21.40 -11.73
C GLU A 52 -16.85 21.73 -12.97
N ASN A 53 -16.24 21.81 -14.16
CA ASN A 53 -16.91 22.15 -15.41
C ASN A 53 -17.41 20.93 -16.22
N ASN A 54 -17.13 19.70 -15.79
CA ASN A 54 -17.44 18.49 -16.56
C ASN A 54 -18.34 17.51 -15.78
N LYS A 55 -19.57 17.28 -16.26
CA LYS A 55 -20.34 16.07 -15.90
C LYS A 55 -19.57 14.86 -16.45
N GLU A 56 -19.40 13.78 -15.68
CA GLU A 56 -18.53 12.61 -15.98
C GLU A 56 -18.13 12.51 -17.46
N PRO A 57 -16.92 12.94 -17.84
CA PRO A 57 -16.60 13.06 -19.25
C PRO A 57 -16.56 11.67 -19.89
N GLN A 58 -17.47 11.48 -20.84
CA GLN A 58 -17.32 10.45 -21.87
C GLN A 58 -16.12 10.78 -22.79
N ASP A 59 -15.58 12.00 -22.70
CA ASP A 59 -14.34 12.40 -23.34
C ASP A 59 -13.14 11.59 -22.82
N THR A 60 -12.63 10.75 -23.71
CA THR A 60 -11.44 9.91 -23.49
C THR A 60 -10.17 10.75 -23.36
N THR A 61 -10.11 11.91 -24.02
CA THR A 61 -8.98 12.85 -23.97
C THR A 61 -8.88 13.50 -22.60
N PHE A 62 -9.99 14.03 -22.07
CA PHE A 62 -10.05 14.51 -20.70
C PHE A 62 -9.64 13.43 -19.71
N THR A 63 -10.22 12.22 -19.83
CA THR A 63 -9.95 11.12 -18.88
C THR A 63 -8.45 10.81 -18.83
N LEU A 64 -7.79 10.77 -19.98
CA LEU A 64 -6.35 10.52 -20.07
C LEU A 64 -5.53 11.64 -19.43
N LYS A 65 -5.83 12.91 -19.72
CA LYS A 65 -5.17 14.07 -19.10
C LYS A 65 -5.33 14.06 -17.58
N PHE A 66 -6.53 13.76 -17.09
CA PHE A 66 -6.84 13.68 -15.67
C PHE A 66 -6.05 12.58 -14.96
N VAL A 67 -5.89 11.40 -15.59
CA VAL A 67 -5.02 10.33 -15.10
C VAL A 67 -3.56 10.76 -15.04
N HIS A 68 -3.03 11.38 -16.10
CA HIS A 68 -1.64 11.84 -16.13
C HIS A 68 -1.33 12.86 -15.03
N ALA A 69 -2.26 13.77 -14.78
CA ALA A 69 -2.10 14.76 -13.72
C ALA A 69 -2.12 14.15 -12.31
N HIS A 70 -2.60 12.91 -12.14
CA HIS A 70 -2.53 12.15 -10.89
C HIS A 70 -1.44 11.06 -10.89
N ALA A 71 -0.54 11.05 -11.89
CA ALA A 71 0.44 9.97 -12.05
C ALA A 71 1.28 9.69 -10.79
N ALA A 72 1.74 10.74 -10.11
CA ALA A 72 2.53 10.61 -8.88
C ALA A 72 1.73 9.94 -7.75
N LEU A 73 0.48 10.37 -7.54
CA LEU A 73 -0.41 9.79 -6.52
C LEU A 73 -0.79 8.34 -6.84
N ILE A 74 -0.99 8.01 -8.12
CA ILE A 74 -1.25 6.63 -8.56
C ILE A 74 -0.04 5.73 -8.27
N LYS A 75 1.17 6.21 -8.53
CA LYS A 75 2.42 5.48 -8.19
C LYS A 75 2.56 5.31 -6.69
N GLU A 76 2.39 6.38 -5.92
CA GLU A 76 2.48 6.35 -4.45
C GLU A 76 1.47 5.36 -3.86
N HIS A 77 0.23 5.37 -4.34
CA HIS A 77 -0.80 4.43 -3.93
C HIS A 77 -0.38 2.96 -4.16
N ALA A 78 0.26 2.66 -5.29
CA ALA A 78 0.79 1.33 -5.58
C ALA A 78 2.03 0.96 -4.73
N ILE A 79 2.89 1.93 -4.40
CA ILE A 79 4.01 1.77 -3.46
C ILE A 79 3.44 1.40 -2.07
N ARG A 80 2.51 2.22 -1.55
CA ARG A 80 1.85 1.97 -0.26
C ARG A 80 1.19 0.60 -0.20
N ARG A 81 0.59 0.12 -1.29
CA ARG A 81 0.02 -1.25 -1.36
C ARG A 81 1.07 -2.32 -1.08
N THR A 82 2.21 -2.18 -1.72
CA THR A 82 3.34 -3.10 -1.60
C THR A 82 3.90 -3.09 -0.18
N ASP A 83 4.08 -1.90 0.40
CA ASP A 83 4.57 -1.72 1.77
C ASP A 83 3.59 -2.31 2.80
N LEU A 84 2.30 -2.02 2.63
CA LEU A 84 1.25 -2.54 3.51
C LEU A 84 1.15 -4.05 3.43
N PHE A 85 1.36 -4.64 2.25
CA PHE A 85 1.40 -6.10 2.09
C PHE A 85 2.62 -6.72 2.78
N PHE A 86 3.82 -6.12 2.63
CA PHE A 86 5.02 -6.56 3.35
C PHE A 86 4.83 -6.47 4.87
N CYS A 87 4.37 -5.32 5.37
CA CYS A 87 4.07 -5.14 6.80
C CYS A 87 3.00 -6.12 7.29
N GLN A 88 2.03 -6.47 6.44
CA GLN A 88 1.04 -7.47 6.78
C GLN A 88 1.65 -8.87 6.89
N LEU A 89 2.55 -9.26 5.97
CA LEU A 89 3.33 -10.50 6.07
C LEU A 89 4.12 -10.55 7.38
N VAL A 90 4.88 -9.49 7.69
CA VAL A 90 5.64 -9.39 8.94
C VAL A 90 4.72 -9.49 10.16
N SER A 91 3.57 -8.80 10.14
CA SER A 91 2.64 -8.79 11.28
C SER A 91 2.08 -10.17 11.61
N ILE A 92 1.89 -11.04 10.62
CA ILE A 92 1.33 -12.38 10.82
C ILE A 92 2.38 -13.48 10.78
N HIS A 93 3.63 -13.17 10.44
CA HIS A 93 4.68 -14.16 10.28
C HIS A 93 4.84 -15.00 11.55
N ASN A 94 4.89 -16.33 11.38
CA ASN A 94 5.15 -17.26 12.45
C ASN A 94 4.17 -17.19 13.65
N LEU A 95 2.90 -16.83 13.40
CA LEU A 95 1.87 -16.89 14.43
C LEU A 95 1.56 -18.33 14.87
N SER A 96 1.77 -19.32 13.99
CA SER A 96 1.54 -20.73 14.31
C SER A 96 2.42 -21.22 15.45
N GLU A 97 3.70 -20.87 15.48
CA GLU A 97 4.58 -21.23 16.60
C GLU A 97 4.22 -20.44 17.85
N LYS A 98 3.99 -19.11 17.73
CA LYS A 98 3.61 -18.24 18.85
C LYS A 98 2.36 -18.75 19.59
N TYR A 99 1.40 -19.31 18.86
CA TYR A 99 0.16 -19.83 19.42
C TYR A 99 0.05 -21.35 19.39
N GLN A 100 1.12 -22.09 19.08
CA GLN A 100 1.18 -23.56 19.06
C GLN A 100 -0.01 -24.20 18.33
N GLY A 101 -0.35 -23.70 17.15
CA GLY A 101 -1.52 -24.18 16.40
C GLY A 101 -1.55 -23.68 14.96
N HIS A 102 -2.39 -24.31 14.15
CA HIS A 102 -2.54 -23.92 12.75
C HIS A 102 -3.29 -22.58 12.64
N VAL A 103 -2.77 -21.67 11.84
CA VAL A 103 -3.34 -20.34 11.62
C VAL A 103 -4.05 -20.29 10.27
N THR A 104 -5.28 -19.79 10.27
CA THR A 104 -6.03 -19.52 9.05
C THR A 104 -6.35 -18.03 8.94
N ILE A 105 -5.91 -17.43 7.83
CA ILE A 105 -6.17 -16.05 7.43
C ILE A 105 -7.25 -16.05 6.36
N LYS A 106 -8.31 -15.26 6.57
CA LYS A 106 -9.39 -15.08 5.60
C LYS A 106 -9.62 -13.60 5.34
N LYS A 107 -9.86 -13.20 4.08
CA LYS A 107 -10.33 -11.84 3.78
C LYS A 107 -11.68 -11.59 4.46
N GLN A 108 -11.89 -10.37 4.93
CA GLN A 108 -13.18 -9.88 5.37
C GLN A 108 -13.54 -8.60 4.58
N PRO A 109 -14.83 -8.26 4.48
CA PRO A 109 -15.22 -6.96 3.94
C PRO A 109 -14.56 -5.83 4.73
N ALA A 110 -14.04 -4.84 4.02
CA ALA A 110 -13.62 -3.58 4.63
C ALA A 110 -14.83 -2.95 5.31
N ARG A 111 -14.71 -2.61 6.60
CA ARG A 111 -15.77 -1.95 7.38
C ARG A 111 -15.41 -0.52 7.77
N LEU A 112 -14.17 -0.13 7.49
CA LEU A 112 -13.60 1.14 7.87
C LEU A 112 -12.91 1.76 6.66
N GLN A 113 -13.01 3.07 6.52
CA GLN A 113 -12.34 3.83 5.48
C GLN A 113 -11.97 5.19 6.04
N HIS A 114 -10.68 5.54 5.96
CA HIS A 114 -10.21 6.87 6.32
C HIS A 114 -9.99 7.69 5.06
N GLY A 115 -10.92 8.61 4.81
CA GLY A 115 -10.94 9.47 3.63
C GLY A 115 -12.21 9.28 2.82
N ASN A 116 -12.53 10.30 2.01
CA ASN A 116 -13.67 10.34 1.12
C ASN A 116 -13.20 10.77 -0.26
N GLY A 117 -13.88 10.29 -1.30
CA GLY A 117 -13.78 10.91 -2.62
C GLY A 117 -14.70 12.12 -2.73
N SER A 118 -14.66 12.78 -3.88
CA SER A 118 -15.53 13.90 -4.20
C SER A 118 -16.20 13.67 -5.55
N ALA A 119 -17.54 13.60 -5.55
CA ALA A 119 -18.29 13.52 -6.78
C ALA A 119 -18.09 14.76 -7.67
N LYS A 120 -17.96 15.93 -7.04
CA LYS A 120 -17.67 17.21 -7.72
C LYS A 120 -16.29 17.22 -8.38
N LEU A 121 -15.32 16.50 -7.81
CA LEU A 121 -13.96 16.41 -8.35
C LEU A 121 -13.72 15.15 -9.18
N LEU A 122 -14.74 14.31 -9.40
CA LEU A 122 -14.64 13.05 -10.14
C LEU A 122 -13.60 12.08 -9.54
N THR A 123 -13.49 12.06 -8.21
CA THR A 123 -12.55 11.24 -7.44
C THR A 123 -13.27 10.24 -6.52
N HIS A 124 -12.59 9.16 -6.16
CA HIS A 124 -12.97 8.18 -5.15
C HIS A 124 -11.84 8.02 -4.11
N ALA A 125 -12.21 7.62 -2.90
CA ALA A 125 -11.27 7.13 -1.91
C ALA A 125 -10.84 5.70 -2.29
N CYS A 126 -9.56 5.53 -2.63
CA CYS A 126 -9.02 4.23 -3.05
C CYS A 126 -8.21 3.62 -1.90
N HIS A 127 -8.55 2.38 -1.51
CA HIS A 127 -7.80 1.64 -0.50
C HIS A 127 -6.44 1.22 -1.02
N SER A 128 -5.37 1.63 -0.34
CA SER A 128 -4.02 1.20 -0.74
C SER A 128 -3.76 -0.25 -0.33
N ALA A 129 -4.35 -0.73 0.76
CA ALA A 129 -4.22 -2.13 1.16
C ALA A 129 -5.09 -3.07 0.31
N LEU A 130 -4.54 -4.21 -0.11
CA LEU A 130 -5.31 -5.28 -0.74
C LEU A 130 -6.22 -6.02 0.26
N PHE A 131 -5.80 -6.08 1.53
CA PHE A 131 -6.54 -6.72 2.62
C PHE A 131 -6.69 -5.77 3.81
N PRO A 132 -7.56 -4.75 3.69
CA PRO A 132 -7.79 -3.79 4.78
C PRO A 132 -8.37 -4.45 6.04
N HIS A 133 -9.03 -5.60 5.88
CA HIS A 133 -9.59 -6.38 6.97
C HIS A 133 -9.39 -7.88 6.72
N ILE A 134 -8.77 -8.55 7.69
CA ILE A 134 -8.56 -9.99 7.71
C ILE A 134 -9.13 -10.60 8.99
N ASN A 135 -9.64 -11.83 8.88
CA ASN A 135 -9.96 -12.67 10.01
C ASN A 135 -8.78 -13.61 10.28
N ILE A 136 -8.31 -13.65 11.53
CA ILE A 136 -7.17 -14.46 11.97
C ILE A 136 -7.68 -15.46 12.99
N VAL A 137 -7.66 -16.75 12.63
CA VAL A 137 -8.13 -17.85 13.47
C VAL A 137 -6.99 -18.82 13.73
N VAL A 138 -6.81 -19.21 14.99
CA VAL A 138 -5.82 -20.21 15.39
C VAL A 138 -6.53 -21.45 15.92
N LYS A 139 -6.16 -22.63 15.43
CA LYS A 139 -6.68 -23.92 15.90
C LYS A 139 -5.53 -24.74 16.49
N GLN A 140 -5.53 -24.88 17.82
CA GLN A 140 -4.61 -25.79 18.51
C GLN A 140 -5.20 -27.21 18.52
N PRO A 141 -4.36 -28.26 18.54
CA PRO A 141 -4.84 -29.64 18.70
C PRO A 141 -5.69 -29.79 19.97
N GLY A 142 -6.86 -30.42 19.85
CA GLY A 142 -7.76 -30.68 20.97
C GLY A 142 -8.44 -29.45 21.61
N LYS A 143 -8.31 -28.25 21.02
CA LYS A 143 -8.93 -27.03 21.56
C LYS A 143 -9.83 -26.33 20.56
N THR A 144 -10.78 -25.56 21.09
CA THR A 144 -11.64 -24.66 20.31
C THR A 144 -10.80 -23.59 19.62
N ALA A 145 -11.19 -23.25 18.38
CA ALA A 145 -10.49 -22.24 17.60
C ALA A 145 -10.55 -20.85 18.27
N LYS A 146 -9.39 -20.21 18.39
CA LYS A 146 -9.23 -18.86 18.95
C LYS A 146 -9.24 -17.83 17.83
N ASN A 147 -10.08 -16.81 17.94
CA ASN A 147 -10.14 -15.71 16.98
C ASN A 147 -9.33 -14.50 17.48
N LEU A 148 -8.28 -14.12 16.75
CA LEU A 148 -7.39 -13.01 17.08
C LEU A 148 -7.79 -11.68 16.41
N THR A 149 -8.78 -11.69 15.52
CA THR A 149 -9.22 -10.53 14.74
C THR A 149 -9.57 -9.34 15.61
N ARG A 150 -10.25 -9.56 16.75
CA ARG A 150 -10.60 -8.47 17.67
C ARG A 150 -9.38 -7.74 18.23
N GLN A 151 -8.26 -8.44 18.40
CA GLN A 151 -7.00 -7.83 18.86
C GLN A 151 -6.36 -7.06 17.70
N TYR A 152 -6.33 -7.66 16.52
CA TYR A 152 -5.76 -7.06 15.31
C TYR A 152 -6.44 -5.74 14.90
N ILE A 153 -7.78 -5.69 14.90
CA ILE A 153 -8.53 -4.48 14.47
C ILE A 153 -8.38 -3.28 15.42
N ARG A 154 -7.79 -3.47 16.62
CA ARG A 154 -7.53 -2.41 17.59
C ARG A 154 -6.14 -1.78 17.45
N THR A 155 -5.34 -2.26 16.51
CA THR A 155 -3.98 -1.78 16.28
C THR A 155 -3.97 -0.49 15.45
N HIS A 156 -2.93 0.33 15.62
CA HIS A 156 -2.66 1.43 14.70
C HIS A 156 -2.44 0.93 13.26
N PHE A 157 -1.83 -0.24 13.09
CA PHE A 157 -1.60 -0.83 11.77
C PHE A 157 -2.92 -1.12 11.03
N TYR A 158 -3.95 -1.63 11.72
CA TYR A 158 -5.28 -1.79 11.12
C TYR A 158 -5.85 -0.46 10.59
N GLN A 159 -5.61 0.65 11.27
CA GLN A 159 -6.05 1.95 10.77
C GLN A 159 -5.28 2.36 9.51
N GLN A 160 -3.98 2.10 9.45
CA GLN A 160 -3.16 2.34 8.26
C GLN A 160 -3.61 1.50 7.07
N LEU A 161 -3.97 0.23 7.30
CA LEU A 161 -4.56 -0.63 6.27
C LEU A 161 -5.89 -0.10 5.73
N ASN A 162 -6.65 0.64 6.54
CA ASN A 162 -7.91 1.27 6.13
C ASN A 162 -7.72 2.74 5.68
N SER A 163 -6.49 3.21 5.52
CA SER A 163 -6.21 4.51 4.91
C SER A 163 -6.50 4.49 3.41
N THR A 164 -6.97 5.64 2.90
CA THR A 164 -7.24 5.82 1.48
C THR A 164 -6.48 6.99 0.88
N VAL A 165 -6.35 6.96 -0.44
CA VAL A 165 -5.86 8.08 -1.25
C VAL A 165 -7.00 8.50 -2.17
N GLU A 166 -7.26 9.80 -2.24
CA GLU A 166 -8.24 10.35 -3.18
C GLU A 166 -7.65 10.33 -4.60
N LEU A 167 -8.26 9.55 -5.50
CA LEU A 167 -7.79 9.36 -6.88
C LEU A 167 -8.96 9.39 -7.87
N PRO A 168 -8.70 9.59 -9.18
CA PRO A 168 -9.73 9.51 -10.21
C PRO A 168 -10.56 8.23 -10.13
N ARG A 169 -11.88 8.32 -10.35
CA ARG A 169 -12.81 7.15 -10.29
C ARG A 169 -12.35 5.94 -11.11
N ILE A 170 -11.72 6.19 -12.26
CA ILE A 170 -11.20 5.14 -13.14
C ILE A 170 -10.06 4.34 -12.49
N VAL A 171 -9.29 4.94 -11.57
CA VAL A 171 -8.26 4.23 -10.80
C VAL A 171 -8.90 3.29 -9.79
N ASN A 172 -9.92 3.73 -9.06
CA ASN A 172 -10.68 2.83 -8.18
C ASN A 172 -11.32 1.66 -8.95
N SER A 173 -11.83 1.93 -10.17
CA SER A 173 -12.35 0.87 -11.05
C SER A 173 -11.27 -0.11 -11.53
N PHE A 174 -10.03 0.36 -11.68
CA PHE A 174 -8.86 -0.49 -11.91
C PHE A 174 -8.59 -1.36 -10.68
N ASP A 175 -8.60 -0.80 -9.47
CA ASP A 175 -8.38 -1.56 -8.23
C ASP A 175 -9.46 -2.63 -7.99
N CYS A 176 -10.72 -2.37 -8.36
CA CYS A 176 -11.76 -3.40 -8.34
C CYS A 176 -11.45 -4.62 -9.24
N GLN A 177 -10.57 -4.49 -10.24
CA GLN A 177 -10.10 -5.63 -11.04
C GLN A 177 -9.01 -6.42 -10.30
N LEU A 178 -8.19 -5.77 -9.47
CA LEU A 178 -7.25 -6.45 -8.56
C LEU A 178 -8.01 -7.31 -7.56
N GLU A 179 -9.13 -6.83 -7.01
CA GLU A 179 -9.92 -7.58 -6.03
C GLU A 179 -10.83 -8.64 -6.65
N GLY A 180 -11.33 -8.37 -7.86
CA GLY A 180 -12.44 -9.09 -8.47
C GLY A 180 -13.79 -8.49 -8.04
N ARG A 181 -14.79 -8.53 -8.93
CA ARG A 181 -16.10 -7.91 -8.70
C ARG A 181 -17.10 -8.85 -8.03
N VAL A 182 -17.29 -10.03 -8.61
CA VAL A 182 -18.28 -11.02 -8.15
C VAL A 182 -17.59 -12.19 -7.44
N LYS A 183 -16.46 -12.62 -7.98
CA LYS A 183 -15.59 -13.64 -7.39
C LYS A 183 -14.23 -13.01 -7.08
N PRO A 184 -13.55 -13.46 -6.03
CA PRO A 184 -12.16 -13.07 -5.77
C PRO A 184 -11.32 -13.27 -7.02
N SER A 185 -10.48 -12.30 -7.35
CA SER A 185 -9.50 -12.47 -8.41
C SER A 185 -8.48 -13.56 -8.06
N PHE A 186 -7.79 -14.08 -9.07
CA PHE A 186 -6.60 -14.93 -8.87
C PHE A 186 -5.60 -14.27 -7.91
N LEU A 187 -5.36 -12.96 -8.04
CA LEU A 187 -4.45 -12.23 -7.18
C LEU A 187 -4.87 -12.29 -5.71
N VAL A 188 -6.16 -12.10 -5.41
CA VAL A 188 -6.69 -12.19 -4.04
C VAL A 188 -6.48 -13.60 -3.47
N VAL A 189 -6.79 -14.64 -4.24
CA VAL A 189 -6.62 -16.04 -3.81
C VAL A 189 -5.14 -16.34 -3.53
N SER A 190 -4.25 -15.98 -4.46
CA SER A 190 -2.81 -16.20 -4.33
C SER A 190 -2.22 -15.44 -3.15
N CYS A 191 -2.55 -14.16 -2.99
CA CYS A 191 -2.05 -13.37 -1.86
C CYS A 191 -2.59 -13.85 -0.51
N LEU A 192 -3.84 -14.34 -0.43
CA LEU A 192 -4.33 -15.00 0.78
C LEU A 192 -3.56 -16.29 1.08
N ASN A 193 -3.21 -17.08 0.07
CA ASN A 193 -2.37 -18.26 0.25
C ASN A 193 -0.99 -17.87 0.80
N ILE A 194 -0.35 -16.85 0.23
CA ILE A 194 0.93 -16.31 0.72
C ILE A 194 0.82 -15.91 2.20
N LEU A 195 -0.23 -15.16 2.58
CA LEU A 195 -0.45 -14.77 3.97
C LEU A 195 -0.64 -15.97 4.91
N ASN A 196 -1.37 -17.02 4.48
CA ASN A 196 -1.56 -18.23 5.27
C ASN A 196 -0.23 -18.99 5.46
N ARG A 197 0.57 -19.14 4.40
CA ARG A 197 1.89 -19.79 4.47
C ARG A 197 2.85 -19.05 5.40
N ALA A 198 2.90 -17.72 5.30
CA ALA A 198 3.70 -16.89 6.19
C ALA A 198 3.24 -17.00 7.65
N ALA A 199 1.92 -17.04 7.87
CA ALA A 199 1.36 -17.20 9.21
C ALA A 199 1.66 -18.56 9.86
N ASN A 200 1.85 -19.59 9.04
CA ASN A 200 2.19 -20.94 9.48
C ASN A 200 3.69 -21.24 9.49
N ASN A 201 4.55 -20.22 9.31
CA ASN A 201 6.01 -20.36 9.25
C ASN A 201 6.52 -21.23 8.08
N GLU A 202 5.73 -21.35 7.00
CA GLU A 202 6.14 -22.10 5.80
C GLU A 202 7.01 -21.27 4.85
N ILE A 203 6.89 -19.93 4.94
CA ILE A 203 7.68 -18.97 4.18
C ILE A 203 7.96 -17.74 5.05
N ASP A 204 9.13 -17.14 4.87
CA ASP A 204 9.43 -15.84 5.48
C ASP A 204 8.80 -14.67 4.67
N PRO A 205 8.76 -13.45 5.22
CA PRO A 205 8.22 -12.27 4.53
C PRO A 205 8.91 -11.90 3.22
N ARG A 206 10.21 -12.16 3.02
CA ARG A 206 10.91 -11.88 1.74
C ARG A 206 10.47 -12.86 0.66
N VAL A 207 10.39 -14.15 0.99
CA VAL A 207 9.83 -15.17 0.09
C VAL A 207 8.36 -14.83 -0.23
N GLY A 208 7.59 -14.38 0.77
CA GLY A 208 6.22 -13.91 0.55
C GLY A 208 6.14 -12.73 -0.42
N MET A 209 7.06 -11.76 -0.34
CA MET A 209 7.13 -10.65 -1.30
C MET A 209 7.52 -11.10 -2.70
N HIS A 210 8.42 -12.08 -2.82
CA HIS A 210 8.77 -12.63 -4.13
C HIS A 210 7.54 -13.20 -4.85
N LEU A 211 6.78 -14.05 -4.14
CA LEU A 211 5.55 -14.63 -4.67
C LEU A 211 4.49 -13.55 -4.98
N PHE A 212 4.39 -12.51 -4.15
CA PHE A 212 3.50 -11.38 -4.41
C PHE A 212 3.88 -10.64 -5.70
N TYR A 213 5.16 -10.36 -5.92
CA TYR A 213 5.63 -9.70 -7.12
C TYR A 213 5.39 -10.53 -8.38
N GLN A 214 5.57 -11.85 -8.32
CA GLN A 214 5.20 -12.75 -9.42
C GLN A 214 3.69 -12.66 -9.74
N CYS A 215 2.84 -12.69 -8.72
CA CYS A 215 1.39 -12.58 -8.91
C CYS A 215 1.00 -11.22 -9.52
N MET A 216 1.62 -10.13 -9.05
CA MET A 216 1.39 -8.78 -9.59
C MET A 216 1.88 -8.66 -11.03
N GLN A 217 3.04 -9.23 -11.37
CA GLN A 217 3.57 -9.21 -12.73
C GLN A 217 2.63 -9.96 -13.68
N GLN A 218 2.20 -11.16 -13.30
CA GLN A 218 1.22 -11.93 -14.08
C GLN A 218 -0.09 -11.16 -14.26
N PHE A 219 -0.59 -10.53 -13.19
CA PHE A 219 -1.79 -9.70 -13.26
C PHE A 219 -1.62 -8.55 -14.27
N PHE A 220 -0.56 -7.74 -14.15
CA PHE A 220 -0.31 -6.62 -15.05
C PHE A 220 -0.15 -7.05 -16.50
N SER A 221 0.62 -8.11 -16.77
CA SER A 221 0.77 -8.66 -18.12
C SER A 221 -0.58 -9.09 -18.71
N SER A 222 -1.43 -9.75 -17.93
CA SER A 222 -2.77 -10.15 -18.39
C SER A 222 -3.66 -8.94 -18.73
N LEU A 223 -3.60 -7.88 -17.91
CA LEU A 223 -4.35 -6.65 -18.15
C LEU A 223 -3.86 -5.91 -19.39
N GLN A 224 -2.55 -5.82 -19.55
CA GLN A 224 -1.92 -5.13 -20.67
C GLN A 224 -2.38 -5.74 -21.99
N SER A 225 -2.32 -7.07 -22.13
CA SER A 225 -2.81 -7.77 -23.32
C SER A 225 -4.28 -7.48 -23.62
N ARG A 226 -5.16 -7.49 -22.58
CA ARG A 226 -6.58 -7.16 -22.76
C ARG A 226 -6.81 -5.72 -23.19
N TYR A 227 -6.09 -4.76 -22.60
CA TYR A 227 -6.26 -3.34 -22.93
C TYR A 227 -5.69 -2.98 -24.31
N LEU A 228 -4.61 -3.63 -24.74
CA LEU A 228 -4.09 -3.49 -26.09
C LEU A 228 -5.07 -4.06 -27.13
N ALA A 229 -5.67 -5.22 -26.88
CA ALA A 229 -6.68 -5.79 -27.76
C ALA A 229 -7.94 -4.91 -27.87
N ALA A 230 -8.31 -4.21 -26.79
CA ALA A 230 -9.47 -3.31 -26.76
C ALA A 230 -9.19 -1.89 -27.30
N ARG A 231 -7.96 -1.58 -27.73
CA ARG A 231 -7.52 -0.21 -28.08
C ARG A 231 -8.28 0.43 -29.24
N HIS A 232 -8.91 -0.37 -30.10
CA HIS A 232 -9.68 0.10 -31.26
C HIS A 232 -11.16 0.41 -30.95
N ALA A 233 -11.66 0.06 -29.76
CA ALA A 233 -12.98 0.49 -29.31
C ALA A 233 -12.93 1.95 -28.83
N LYS A 234 -14.07 2.68 -28.83
CA LYS A 234 -14.23 4.02 -28.21
C LYS A 234 -14.05 4.00 -26.67
N ASP A 235 -13.26 3.07 -26.14
CA ASP A 235 -13.06 2.79 -24.73
C ASP A 235 -11.95 3.69 -24.16
N LYS A 236 -11.95 3.86 -22.83
CA LYS A 236 -10.93 4.59 -22.05
C LYS A 236 -9.59 3.83 -22.00
N ALA A 237 -9.25 3.07 -23.05
CA ALA A 237 -8.12 2.13 -23.10
C ALA A 237 -6.76 2.83 -22.88
N ALA A 238 -6.55 4.01 -23.47
CA ALA A 238 -5.32 4.78 -23.25
C ALA A 238 -5.15 5.18 -21.77
N ALA A 239 -6.22 5.64 -21.12
CA ALA A 239 -6.20 5.97 -19.70
C ALA A 239 -5.96 4.73 -18.83
N LYS A 240 -6.59 3.59 -19.16
CA LYS A 240 -6.36 2.30 -18.48
C LYS A 240 -4.91 1.82 -18.62
N LEU A 241 -4.30 1.98 -19.79
CA LEU A 241 -2.89 1.66 -20.03
C LEU A 241 -1.94 2.58 -19.24
N ALA A 242 -2.26 3.88 -19.16
CA ALA A 242 -1.50 4.82 -18.32
C ALA A 242 -1.58 4.44 -16.84
N ILE A 243 -2.78 4.13 -16.32
CA ILE A 243 -2.97 3.66 -14.95
C ILE A 243 -2.18 2.38 -14.69
N LEU A 244 -2.27 1.40 -15.59
CA LEU A 244 -1.51 0.15 -15.51
C LEU A 244 -0.01 0.43 -15.40
N SER A 245 0.53 1.28 -16.27
CA SER A 245 1.95 1.64 -16.24
C SER A 245 2.36 2.29 -14.92
N TYR A 246 1.57 3.23 -14.39
CA TYR A 246 1.87 3.88 -13.12
C TYR A 246 1.75 2.96 -11.92
N GLN A 247 0.72 2.11 -11.89
CA GLN A 247 0.54 1.08 -10.87
C GLN A 247 1.70 0.06 -10.89
N GLN A 248 2.15 -0.33 -12.09
CA GLN A 248 3.28 -1.23 -12.26
C GLN A 248 4.59 -0.59 -11.78
N GLN A 249 4.86 0.66 -12.17
CA GLN A 249 6.03 1.42 -11.71
C GLN A 249 6.06 1.54 -10.19
N GLY A 250 4.94 1.86 -9.55
CA GLY A 250 4.88 1.97 -8.10
C GLY A 250 4.99 0.61 -7.39
N THR A 251 4.31 -0.43 -7.90
CA THR A 251 4.38 -1.79 -7.31
C THR A 251 5.81 -2.32 -7.27
N PHE A 252 6.58 -2.13 -8.34
CA PHE A 252 7.94 -2.65 -8.47
C PHE A 252 9.03 -1.65 -8.09
N ALA A 253 8.69 -0.49 -7.51
CA ALA A 253 9.66 0.56 -7.18
C ALA A 253 10.75 0.07 -6.20
N GLY A 254 10.37 -0.78 -5.24
CA GLY A 254 11.27 -1.39 -4.26
C GLY A 254 11.74 -2.81 -4.61
N ALA A 255 11.51 -3.26 -5.84
CA ALA A 255 11.81 -4.63 -6.25
C ALA A 255 13.14 -4.72 -7.03
N LYS A 256 13.87 -5.81 -6.82
CA LYS A 256 15.03 -6.25 -7.60
C LYS A 256 14.80 -7.71 -8.01
N GLU A 257 14.74 -7.99 -9.31
CA GLU A 257 14.50 -9.35 -9.83
C GLU A 257 13.24 -10.02 -9.23
N LEU A 258 12.16 -9.25 -9.08
CA LEU A 258 10.91 -9.69 -8.43
C LEU A 258 11.09 -10.16 -6.98
N THR A 259 12.15 -9.74 -6.31
CA THR A 259 12.31 -9.86 -4.85
C THR A 259 12.34 -8.45 -4.26
N ILE A 260 12.07 -8.32 -2.97
CA ILE A 260 12.27 -7.03 -2.29
C ILE A 260 13.76 -6.71 -2.23
N ALA A 261 14.16 -5.54 -2.74
CA ALA A 261 15.56 -5.11 -2.73
C ALA A 261 16.05 -4.93 -1.28
N ASP A 262 17.32 -5.23 -1.00
CA ASP A 262 17.87 -5.16 0.37
C ASP A 262 17.79 -3.73 0.92
N GLU A 263 18.01 -2.71 0.09
CA GLU A 263 17.88 -1.31 0.49
C GLU A 263 16.44 -0.98 0.92
N TYR A 264 15.46 -1.54 0.22
CA TYR A 264 14.05 -1.31 0.50
C TYR A 264 13.59 -2.08 1.73
N ALA A 265 14.00 -3.35 1.84
CA ALA A 265 13.79 -4.15 3.05
C ALA A 265 14.42 -3.47 4.27
N SER A 266 15.63 -2.91 4.13
CA SER A 266 16.32 -2.19 5.21
C SER A 266 15.50 -0.99 5.70
N LEU A 267 14.89 -0.24 4.78
CA LEU A 267 14.02 0.88 5.12
C LEU A 267 12.77 0.42 5.87
N LEU A 268 12.06 -0.59 5.36
CA LEU A 268 10.83 -1.11 5.97
C LEU A 268 11.09 -1.78 7.32
N LEU A 269 12.25 -2.42 7.47
CA LEU A 269 12.67 -3.09 8.70
C LEU A 269 13.37 -2.16 9.70
N ARG A 270 13.70 -0.92 9.27
CA ARG A 270 14.43 0.09 10.05
C ARG A 270 15.80 -0.41 10.53
N LEU A 271 16.52 -1.08 9.64
CA LEU A 271 17.88 -1.55 9.90
C LEU A 271 18.84 -0.37 10.06
N THR A 272 19.83 -0.52 10.95
CA THR A 272 20.93 0.44 11.05
C THR A 272 21.84 0.38 9.81
N PRO A 273 22.70 1.39 9.58
CA PRO A 273 23.69 1.34 8.51
C PRO A 273 24.59 0.10 8.56
N GLU A 274 25.00 -0.34 9.75
CA GLU A 274 25.82 -1.53 9.95
C GLU A 274 25.06 -2.83 9.62
N GLU A 275 23.80 -2.93 10.07
CA GLU A 275 22.93 -4.06 9.76
C GLU A 275 22.65 -4.14 8.26
N LYS A 276 22.43 -3.00 7.59
CA LYS A 276 22.26 -2.94 6.13
C LYS A 276 23.47 -3.50 5.40
N LEU A 277 24.69 -3.17 5.83
CA LEU A 277 25.91 -3.71 5.22
C LEU A 277 25.99 -5.23 5.37
N ARG A 278 25.69 -5.73 6.58
CA ARG A 278 25.65 -7.18 6.86
C ARG A 278 24.58 -7.90 6.05
N LEU A 279 23.42 -7.26 5.83
CA LEU A 279 22.37 -7.82 4.97
C LEU A 279 22.86 -8.00 3.53
N GLN A 280 23.56 -6.99 2.98
CA GLN A 280 24.13 -7.06 1.64
C GLN A 280 25.22 -8.13 1.51
N GLN A 281 25.90 -8.46 2.61
CA GLN A 281 26.90 -9.53 2.69
C GLN A 281 26.29 -10.93 2.91
N GLY A 282 24.99 -11.01 3.21
CA GLY A 282 24.32 -12.27 3.55
C GLY A 282 24.48 -12.70 5.01
N ASP A 283 25.03 -11.84 5.87
CA ASP A 283 25.44 -12.14 7.26
C ASP A 283 24.45 -11.62 8.32
N LEU A 284 23.24 -11.22 7.89
CA LEU A 284 22.18 -10.73 8.76
C LEU A 284 20.93 -11.62 8.69
N GLU A 285 20.56 -12.19 9.84
CA GLU A 285 19.24 -12.80 10.01
C GLU A 285 18.16 -11.74 10.22
N LEU A 286 17.11 -11.76 9.41
CA LEU A 286 16.01 -10.78 9.51
C LEU A 286 14.91 -11.18 10.50
N ALA A 287 14.89 -12.44 10.96
CA ALA A 287 13.87 -12.95 11.88
C ALA A 287 13.73 -12.14 13.19
N PRO A 288 14.82 -11.64 13.82
CA PRO A 288 14.71 -10.73 14.96
C PRO A 288 13.99 -9.41 14.62
N HIS A 289 14.28 -8.79 13.48
CA HIS A 289 13.64 -7.55 13.04
C HIS A 289 12.16 -7.73 12.70
N TYR A 290 11.80 -8.88 12.10
CA TYR A 290 10.39 -9.23 11.90
C TYR A 290 9.64 -9.31 13.22
N ARG A 291 10.21 -9.97 14.24
CA ARG A 291 9.60 -10.08 15.57
C ARG A 291 9.42 -8.71 16.23
N GLN A 292 10.44 -7.84 16.15
CA GLN A 292 10.34 -6.48 16.70
C GLN A 292 9.17 -5.71 16.07
N ILE A 293 9.08 -5.67 14.73
CA ILE A 293 8.00 -4.97 14.03
C ILE A 293 6.64 -5.62 14.31
N GLN A 294 6.59 -6.95 14.34
CA GLN A 294 5.37 -7.68 14.68
C GLN A 294 4.87 -7.27 16.07
N ASP A 295 5.73 -7.30 17.08
CA ASP A 295 5.34 -6.93 18.44
C ASP A 295 4.91 -5.46 18.53
N GLU A 296 5.58 -4.53 17.83
CA GLU A 296 5.13 -3.14 17.72
C GLU A 296 3.73 -3.04 17.12
N ILE A 297 3.44 -3.77 16.04
CA ILE A 297 2.12 -3.78 15.40
C ILE A 297 1.05 -4.28 16.37
N TRP A 298 1.28 -5.42 17.04
CA TRP A 298 0.30 -6.04 17.93
C TRP A 298 0.12 -5.31 19.26
N ASN A 299 1.14 -4.59 19.74
CA ASN A 299 1.11 -3.87 21.01
C ASN A 299 0.69 -2.40 20.88
N ALA A 300 0.83 -1.78 19.70
CA ALA A 300 0.36 -0.41 19.44
C ALA A 300 -1.18 -0.34 19.34
N ARG A 301 -1.84 -0.40 20.50
CA ARG A 301 -3.30 -0.32 20.62
C ARG A 301 -3.76 1.14 20.65
N ILE A 302 -4.85 1.41 19.94
CA ILE A 302 -5.52 2.71 20.04
C ILE A 302 -6.17 2.80 21.43
N PRO A 303 -5.89 3.86 22.22
CA PRO A 303 -6.55 4.06 23.51
C PRO A 303 -8.07 4.05 23.34
N ARG A 304 -8.79 3.45 24.30
CA ARG A 304 -10.24 3.67 24.39
C ARG A 304 -10.45 5.14 24.71
N ILE A 305 -10.98 5.90 23.75
CA ILE A 305 -11.61 7.17 24.07
C ILE A 305 -12.89 6.79 24.80
N GLY A 306 -12.92 7.09 26.11
CA GLY A 306 -14.11 6.90 26.96
C GLY A 306 -15.25 7.80 26.53
#